data_AF-A0A960K587-F1
#
_entry.id   AF-A0A960K587-F1
#
_cell.length_a   1.000
_cell.length_b   1.000
_cell.length_c   1.000
_cell.angle_alpha   90.00
_cell.angle_beta   90.00
_cell.angle_gamma   90.00
#
_symmetry.space_group_name_H-M   'P 1'
#
loop_
_entity.id
_entity.type
_entity.pdbx_description
1 polymer ?
#
loop_
_entity_poly.entity_id
_entity_poly.type
_entity_poly.pdbx_seq_one_letter_code
_entity_poly.pdbx_strand_id
1 'polypeptide(L)'
;MTEPKTTVWEMSCTGRDRDRKNKRRLRAWMFAWMATWLGILAAVKFELLPPGPEASLAAIASGMIGVIAIGAYRRFLLEADELLRKIQLEALAAAVGVGVLGGMTSWLLVRTGALASVDALWLVTAMLFAQAFFAFLGHRRYA
;
A
#
# COMPACT_ATOMS: atom_id res chain seq x y z
N MET A 1 -33.72 -16.50 -34.77
CA MET A 1 -32.50 -15.98 -34.11
C MET A 1 -32.86 -15.72 -32.66
N THR A 2 -32.60 -16.68 -31.78
CA THR A 2 -32.87 -16.57 -30.34
C THR A 2 -31.63 -16.02 -29.66
N GLU A 3 -31.70 -14.81 -29.10
CA GLU A 3 -30.65 -14.29 -28.22
C GLU A 3 -30.47 -15.24 -27.02
N PRO A 4 -29.23 -15.64 -26.69
CA PRO A 4 -28.99 -16.44 -25.51
C PRO A 4 -29.20 -15.55 -24.26
N LYS A 5 -30.23 -15.88 -23.48
CA LYS A 5 -30.49 -15.30 -22.17
C LYS A 5 -29.33 -15.67 -21.24
N THR A 6 -28.38 -14.76 -21.07
CA THR A 6 -27.34 -14.88 -20.04
C THR A 6 -28.03 -14.83 -18.68
N THR A 7 -27.96 -15.96 -17.96
CA THR A 7 -28.60 -16.10 -16.67
C THR A 7 -27.81 -15.31 -15.63
N VAL A 8 -28.50 -14.49 -14.83
CA VAL A 8 -27.93 -13.64 -13.75
C VAL A 8 -27.00 -14.43 -12.81
N TRP A 9 -27.21 -15.75 -12.69
CA TRP A 9 -26.40 -16.67 -11.91
C TRP A 9 -24.96 -16.82 -12.42
N GLU A 10 -24.73 -16.86 -13.74
CA GLU A 10 -23.37 -16.98 -14.32
C GLU A 10 -22.56 -15.69 -14.15
N MET A 11 -23.22 -14.53 -14.16
CA MET A 11 -22.61 -13.22 -13.95
C MET A 11 -22.19 -13.03 -12.48
N SER A 12 -22.94 -13.62 -11.54
CA SER A 12 -22.64 -13.55 -10.09
C SER A 12 -21.43 -14.39 -9.65
N CYS A 13 -21.15 -15.49 -10.37
CA CYS A 13 -20.03 -16.39 -10.08
C CYS A 13 -18.72 -15.92 -10.72
N THR A 14 -18.78 -15.34 -11.92
CA THR A 14 -17.60 -14.87 -12.67
C THR A 14 -16.96 -13.62 -12.06
N GLY A 15 -17.75 -12.70 -11.49
CA GLY A 15 -17.22 -11.52 -10.77
C GLY A 15 -16.45 -11.90 -9.50
N ARG A 16 -16.97 -12.87 -8.72
CA ARG A 16 -16.40 -13.31 -7.44
C ARG A 16 -15.01 -13.96 -7.60
N ASP A 17 -14.82 -14.72 -8.68
CA ASP A 17 -13.53 -15.38 -8.97
C ASP A 17 -12.45 -14.43 -9.49
N ARG A 18 -12.85 -13.41 -10.27
CA ARG A 18 -11.95 -12.37 -10.75
C ARG A 18 -11.45 -11.52 -9.58
N ASP A 19 -12.35 -11.10 -8.69
CA ASP A 19 -12.01 -10.37 -7.46
C ASP A 19 -11.07 -11.16 -6.56
N ARG A 20 -11.32 -12.46 -6.39
CA ARG A 20 -10.50 -13.32 -5.54
C ARG A 20 -9.09 -13.51 -6.12
N LYS A 21 -8.97 -13.61 -7.44
CA LYS A 21 -7.68 -13.66 -8.15
C LYS A 21 -6.94 -12.32 -8.02
N ASN A 22 -7.62 -11.19 -8.19
CA ASN A 22 -6.98 -9.88 -8.08
C ASN A 22 -6.55 -9.54 -6.65
N LYS A 23 -7.36 -9.91 -5.64
CA LYS A 23 -6.97 -9.82 -4.21
C LYS A 23 -5.74 -10.67 -3.89
N ARG A 24 -5.65 -11.89 -4.45
CA ARG A 24 -4.44 -12.72 -4.30
C ARG A 24 -3.24 -12.09 -4.98
N ARG A 25 -3.42 -11.60 -6.20
CA ARG A 25 -2.35 -10.95 -6.98
C ARG A 25 -1.82 -9.72 -6.26
N LEU A 26 -2.71 -8.86 -5.73
CA LEU A 26 -2.33 -7.73 -4.90
C LEU A 26 -1.49 -8.18 -3.71
N ARG A 27 -2.00 -9.13 -2.91
CA ARG A 27 -1.27 -9.64 -1.74
C ARG A 27 0.09 -10.19 -2.12
N ALA A 28 0.18 -10.97 -3.19
CA ALA A 28 1.44 -11.52 -3.69
C ALA A 28 2.43 -10.41 -4.08
N TRP A 29 2.01 -9.37 -4.80
CA TRP A 29 2.88 -8.24 -5.15
C TRP A 29 3.31 -7.42 -3.93
N MET A 30 2.41 -7.19 -2.97
CA MET A 30 2.74 -6.50 -1.72
C MET A 30 3.76 -7.28 -0.90
N PHE A 31 3.57 -8.61 -0.73
CA PHE A 31 4.52 -9.46 -0.02
C PHE A 31 5.84 -9.59 -0.76
N ALA A 32 5.82 -9.73 -2.08
CA ALA A 32 7.04 -9.78 -2.89
C ALA A 32 7.85 -8.49 -2.73
N TRP A 33 7.20 -7.33 -2.84
CA TRP A 33 7.86 -6.04 -2.64
C TRP A 33 8.43 -5.88 -1.22
N MET A 34 7.64 -6.21 -0.19
CA MET A 34 8.10 -6.16 1.20
C MET A 34 9.29 -7.08 1.44
N ALA A 35 9.26 -8.30 0.89
CA ALA A 35 10.36 -9.25 1.00
C ALA A 35 11.63 -8.72 0.31
N THR A 36 11.51 -8.12 -0.88
CA THR A 36 12.66 -7.52 -1.56
C THR A 36 13.23 -6.33 -0.79
N TRP A 37 12.37 -5.48 -0.23
CA TRP A 37 12.81 -4.33 0.57
C TRP A 37 13.51 -4.75 1.86
N LEU A 38 12.92 -5.68 2.61
CA LEU A 38 13.54 -6.24 3.83
C LEU A 38 14.82 -7.01 3.53
N GLY A 39 14.87 -7.74 2.42
CA GLY A 39 16.06 -8.46 1.98
C GLY A 39 17.23 -7.52 1.69
N ILE A 40 16.99 -6.41 1.00
CA ILE A 40 18.03 -5.39 0.74
C ILE A 40 18.45 -4.70 2.03
N LEU A 41 17.49 -4.33 2.89
CA LEU A 41 17.79 -3.72 4.19
C LEU A 41 18.68 -4.63 5.04
N ALA A 42 18.37 -5.93 5.08
CA ALA A 42 19.17 -6.92 5.78
C ALA A 42 20.56 -7.08 5.14
N ALA A 43 20.64 -7.15 3.81
CA ALA A 43 21.91 -7.28 3.09
C ALA A 43 22.85 -6.09 3.37
N VAL A 44 22.33 -4.87 3.40
CA VAL A 44 23.10 -3.68 3.77
C VAL A 44 23.50 -3.71 5.24
N LYS A 45 22.58 -4.08 6.14
CA LYS A 45 22.82 -4.11 7.59
C LYS A 45 23.87 -5.14 8.01
N PHE A 46 23.90 -6.30 7.36
CA PHE A 46 24.87 -7.37 7.64
C PHE A 46 26.15 -7.25 6.80
N GLU A 47 26.36 -6.13 6.10
CA GLU A 47 27.52 -5.87 5.25
C GLU A 47 27.69 -6.86 4.08
N LEU A 48 26.66 -7.66 3.77
CA LEU A 48 26.62 -8.52 2.57
C LEU A 48 26.59 -7.68 1.29
N LEU A 49 26.06 -6.45 1.37
CA LEU A 49 26.02 -5.50 0.28
C LEU A 49 26.62 -4.17 0.75
N PRO A 50 27.91 -3.91 0.46
CA PRO A 50 28.56 -2.69 0.91
C PRO A 50 27.94 -1.45 0.24
N PRO A 51 27.99 -0.29 0.92
CA PRO A 51 27.49 0.96 0.36
C PRO A 51 28.25 1.29 -0.92
N GLY A 52 27.51 1.36 -2.03
CA GLY A 52 28.09 1.53 -3.35
C GLY A 52 27.03 1.61 -4.46
N PRO A 53 27.46 1.65 -5.73
CA PRO A 53 26.55 1.68 -6.88
C PRO A 53 25.65 0.43 -6.93
N GLU A 54 26.14 -0.71 -6.47
CA GLU A 54 25.39 -1.98 -6.41
C GLU A 54 24.22 -1.91 -5.42
N ALA A 55 24.46 -1.39 -4.21
CA ALA A 55 23.42 -1.17 -3.20
C ALA A 55 22.36 -0.17 -3.68
N SER A 56 22.79 0.89 -4.36
CA SER A 56 21.90 1.88 -4.98
C SER A 56 21.02 1.24 -6.06
N LEU A 57 21.61 0.42 -6.94
CA LEU A 57 20.88 -0.27 -8.00
C LEU A 57 19.87 -1.26 -7.42
N ALA A 58 20.23 -2.00 -6.36
CA ALA A 58 19.33 -2.90 -5.66
C ALA A 58 18.14 -2.14 -5.04
N ALA A 59 18.40 -1.02 -4.38
CA ALA A 59 17.35 -0.16 -3.81
C ALA A 59 16.40 0.37 -4.89
N ILE A 60 16.91 0.83 -6.03
CA ILE A 60 16.11 1.27 -7.18
C ILE A 60 15.27 0.12 -7.73
N ALA A 61 15.86 -1.07 -7.88
CA ALA A 61 15.13 -2.25 -8.37
C ALA A 61 13.95 -2.62 -7.45
N SER A 62 14.14 -2.57 -6.14
CA SER A 62 13.06 -2.75 -5.16
C SER A 62 11.99 -1.66 -5.27
N GLY A 63 12.39 -0.41 -5.51
CA GLY A 63 11.46 0.69 -5.81
C GLY A 63 10.58 0.41 -7.04
N MET A 64 11.15 -0.15 -8.11
CA MET A 64 10.41 -0.54 -9.32
C MET A 64 9.37 -1.64 -9.04
N ILE A 65 9.69 -2.63 -8.20
CA ILE A 65 8.72 -3.65 -7.75
C ILE A 65 7.59 -2.98 -6.94
N GLY A 66 7.92 -1.97 -6.13
CA GLY A 66 6.94 -1.14 -5.43
C GLY A 66 5.96 -0.44 -6.38
N VAL A 67 6.44 0.11 -7.50
CA VAL A 67 5.57 0.72 -8.52
C VAL A 67 4.59 -0.31 -9.12
N ILE A 68 5.05 -1.53 -9.38
CA ILE A 68 4.18 -2.62 -9.84
C ILE A 68 3.11 -2.96 -8.78
N ALA A 69 3.50 -3.00 -7.51
CA ALA A 69 2.57 -3.21 -6.40
C ALA A 69 1.52 -2.09 -6.29
N ILE A 70 1.90 -0.83 -6.51
CA ILE A 70 0.96 0.31 -6.59
C ILE A 70 -0.03 0.11 -7.74
N GLY A 71 0.44 -0.32 -8.91
CA GLY A 71 -0.42 -0.65 -10.05
C GLY A 71 -1.42 -1.76 -9.73
N ALA A 72 -1.00 -2.79 -9.00
CA ALA A 72 -1.89 -3.85 -8.52
C ALA A 72 -2.91 -3.34 -7.49
N TYR A 73 -2.50 -2.43 -6.59
CA TYR A 73 -3.39 -1.81 -5.61
C TYR A 73 -4.46 -0.94 -6.28
N ARG A 74 -4.08 -0.14 -7.28
CA ARG A 74 -5.03 0.65 -8.07
C ARG A 74 -6.06 -0.24 -8.77
N ARG A 75 -5.63 -1.35 -9.38
CA ARG A 75 -6.56 -2.32 -10.00
C ARG A 75 -7.51 -2.94 -8.98
N PHE A 76 -7.00 -3.31 -7.81
CA PHE A 76 -7.83 -3.80 -6.71
C PHE A 76 -8.88 -2.77 -6.27
N LEU A 77 -8.54 -1.49 -6.14
CA LEU A 77 -9.51 -0.45 -5.78
C LEU A 77 -10.58 -0.22 -6.86
N LEU A 78 -10.24 -0.39 -8.14
CA LEU A 78 -11.18 -0.22 -9.25
C LEU A 78 -12.15 -1.40 -9.38
N GLU A 79 -11.70 -2.61 -9.04
CA GLU A 79 -12.52 -3.82 -9.05
C GLU A 79 -13.21 -4.09 -7.71
N ALA A 80 -12.86 -3.33 -6.66
CA ALA A 80 -13.54 -3.42 -5.38
C ALA A 80 -14.99 -2.93 -5.48
N ASP A 81 -15.86 -3.55 -4.68
CA ASP A 81 -17.22 -3.09 -4.44
C ASP A 81 -17.22 -1.61 -4.00
N GLU A 82 -18.27 -0.88 -4.34
CA GLU A 82 -18.39 0.57 -4.14
C GLU A 82 -18.18 0.96 -2.68
N LEU A 83 -18.72 0.15 -1.76
CA LEU A 83 -18.57 0.35 -0.32
C LEU A 83 -17.12 0.18 0.13
N LEU A 84 -16.46 -0.90 -0.31
CA LEU A 84 -15.07 -1.19 0.05
C LEU A 84 -14.12 -0.13 -0.53
N ARG A 85 -14.35 0.27 -1.78
CA ARG A 85 -13.59 1.33 -2.45
C ARG A 85 -13.72 2.64 -1.69
N LYS A 86 -14.93 3.01 -1.25
CA LYS A 86 -15.18 4.21 -0.45
C LYS A 86 -14.41 4.18 0.87
N ILE A 87 -14.51 3.08 1.63
CA ILE A 87 -13.80 2.91 2.91
C ILE A 87 -12.28 3.08 2.72
N GLN A 88 -11.71 2.45 1.68
CA GLN A 88 -10.27 2.54 1.42
C GLN A 88 -9.83 3.95 0.98
N LEU A 89 -10.65 4.66 0.20
CA LEU A 89 -10.35 6.05 -0.20
C LEU A 89 -10.44 7.01 0.99
N GLU A 90 -11.44 6.86 1.86
CA GLU A 90 -11.55 7.64 3.11
C GLU A 90 -10.35 7.38 4.04
N ALA A 91 -9.95 6.10 4.18
CA ALA A 91 -8.77 5.72 4.95
C ALA A 91 -7.47 6.28 4.36
N LEU A 92 -7.33 6.27 3.02
CA LEU A 92 -6.18 6.85 2.33
C LEU A 92 -6.12 8.36 2.52
N ALA A 93 -7.26 9.07 2.45
CA ALA A 93 -7.32 10.51 2.70
C ALA A 93 -6.85 10.86 4.12
N ALA A 94 -7.28 10.10 5.12
CA ALA A 94 -6.84 10.28 6.49
C ALA A 94 -5.33 10.01 6.66
N ALA A 95 -4.80 8.95 6.04
CA ALA A 95 -3.38 8.62 6.07
C ALA A 95 -2.50 9.70 5.40
N VAL A 96 -2.96 10.25 4.27
CA VAL A 96 -2.31 11.40 3.62
C VAL A 96 -2.32 12.61 4.55
N GLY A 97 -3.44 12.89 5.22
CA GLY A 97 -3.53 13.95 6.22
C GLY A 97 -2.52 13.79 7.35
N VAL A 98 -2.39 12.58 7.92
CA VAL A 98 -1.39 12.27 8.95
C VAL A 98 0.03 12.44 8.42
N GLY A 99 0.29 12.02 7.18
CA GLY A 99 1.61 12.17 6.55
C GLY A 99 2.01 13.62 6.31
N VAL A 100 1.10 14.43 5.76
CA VAL A 100 1.35 15.85 5.46
C VAL A 100 1.49 16.64 6.77
N LEU A 101 0.53 16.51 7.69
CA LEU A 101 0.58 17.21 8.97
C LEU A 101 1.79 16.75 9.79
N GLY A 102 1.97 15.44 9.97
CA GLY A 102 3.10 14.87 10.71
C GLY A 102 4.44 15.25 10.10
N GLY A 103 4.58 15.21 8.77
CA GLY A 103 5.79 15.60 8.06
C GLY A 103 6.12 17.09 8.21
N MET A 104 5.15 17.98 8.01
CA MET A 104 5.37 19.43 8.15
C MET A 104 5.65 19.83 9.60
N THR A 105 4.90 19.26 10.55
CA THR A 105 5.11 19.50 11.98
C THR A 105 6.48 18.97 12.41
N SER A 106 6.83 17.71 12.11
CA SER A 106 8.14 17.16 12.47
C SER A 106 9.30 17.95 11.87
N TRP A 107 9.19 18.38 10.62
CA TRP A 107 10.19 19.23 9.98
C TRP A 107 10.37 20.57 10.71
N LEU A 108 9.27 21.20 11.15
CA LEU A 108 9.34 22.44 11.92
C LEU A 108 9.95 22.22 13.31
N LEU A 109 9.58 21.14 14.02
CA LEU A 109 10.16 20.82 15.34
C LEU A 109 11.67 20.56 15.28
N VAL A 110 12.16 19.96 14.19
CA VAL A 110 13.61 19.80 13.99
C VAL A 110 14.29 21.16 13.81
N ARG A 111 13.67 22.09 13.07
CA ARG A 111 14.23 23.44 12.87
C ARG A 111 14.17 24.34 14.11
N THR A 112 13.19 24.15 14.99
CA THR A 112 13.12 24.89 16.26
C THR A 112 14.05 24.32 17.33
N GLY A 113 14.72 23.18 17.07
CA GLY A 113 15.58 22.50 18.04
C GLY A 113 14.82 21.68 19.08
N ALA A 114 13.49 21.54 18.94
CA ALA A 114 12.69 20.72 19.84
C ALA A 114 12.93 19.21 19.62
N LEU A 115 13.30 18.80 18.40
CA LEU A 115 13.78 17.45 18.09
C LEU A 115 15.14 17.50 17.38
N ALA A 116 15.99 16.51 17.64
CA ALA A 116 17.29 16.38 16.97
C ALA A 116 17.17 15.93 15.52
N SER A 117 16.38 14.88 15.27
CA SER A 117 16.07 14.37 13.93
C SER A 117 14.83 13.47 13.99
N VAL A 118 14.17 13.31 12.84
CA VAL A 118 13.05 12.36 12.68
C VAL A 118 13.32 11.54 11.42
N ASP A 119 13.34 10.22 11.57
CA ASP A 119 13.46 9.30 10.44
C ASP A 119 12.15 9.29 9.65
N ALA A 120 12.25 9.41 8.33
CA ALA A 120 11.11 9.32 7.42
C ALA A 120 10.36 7.99 7.57
N LEU A 121 11.05 6.91 7.97
CA LEU A 121 10.40 5.61 8.17
C LEU A 121 9.36 5.64 9.30
N TRP A 122 9.57 6.43 10.35
CA TRP A 122 8.59 6.61 11.44
C TRP A 122 7.33 7.30 10.94
N LEU A 123 7.47 8.31 10.07
CA LEU A 123 6.35 9.01 9.45
C LEU A 123 5.55 8.08 8.53
N VAL A 124 6.24 7.32 7.67
CA VAL A 124 5.59 6.33 6.79
C VAL A 124 4.86 5.28 7.61
N THR A 125 5.45 4.82 8.70
CA THR A 125 4.83 3.87 9.64
C THR A 125 3.56 4.46 10.25
N ALA A 126 3.59 5.71 10.73
CA ALA A 126 2.41 6.39 11.25
C ALA A 126 1.29 6.51 10.19
N MET A 127 1.63 6.79 8.92
CA MET A 127 0.66 6.82 7.82
C MET A 127 0.02 5.46 7.58
N LEU A 128 0.80 4.37 7.60
CA LEU A 128 0.29 3.01 7.42
C LEU A 128 -0.64 2.61 8.57
N PHE A 129 -0.27 2.93 9.81
CA PHE A 129 -1.13 2.69 10.98
C PHE A 129 -2.42 3.50 10.91
N ALA A 130 -2.35 4.77 10.51
CA ALA A 130 -3.53 5.59 10.29
C ALA A 130 -4.44 4.96 9.22
N GLN A 131 -3.90 4.59 8.06
CA GLN A 131 -4.67 3.95 6.99
C GLN A 131 -5.37 2.67 7.49
N ALA A 132 -4.67 1.80 8.21
CA ALA A 132 -5.25 0.59 8.77
C ALA A 132 -6.36 0.88 9.79
N PHE A 133 -6.13 1.85 10.68
CA PHE A 133 -7.09 2.25 11.71
C PHE A 133 -8.37 2.83 11.10
N PHE A 134 -8.25 3.74 10.13
CA PHE A 134 -9.41 4.33 9.45
C PHE A 134 -10.15 3.32 8.58
N ALA A 135 -9.44 2.40 7.92
CA ALA A 135 -10.08 1.32 7.18
C ALA A 135 -10.88 0.39 8.11
N PHE A 136 -10.33 0.06 9.28
CA PHE A 136 -11.01 -0.74 10.30
C PHE A 136 -12.26 -0.03 10.85
N LEU A 137 -12.17 1.27 11.15
CA LEU A 137 -13.31 2.09 11.55
C LEU A 137 -14.40 2.14 10.48
N GLY A 138 -14.01 2.30 9.22
CA GLY A 138 -14.94 2.24 8.09
C GLY A 138 -15.67 0.90 8.05
N HIS A 139 -14.94 -0.20 8.15
CA HIS A 139 -15.56 -1.53 8.22
C HIS A 139 -16.55 -1.70 9.38
N ARG A 140 -16.28 -1.14 10.56
CA ARG A 140 -17.22 -1.20 11.70
C ARG A 140 -18.44 -0.30 11.54
N ARG A 141 -18.31 0.81 10.79
CA ARG A 141 -19.40 1.77 10.59
C ARG A 141 -20.40 1.32 9.52
N TYR A 142 -19.94 0.56 8.54
CA TYR A 142 -20.74 0.10 7.41
C TYR A 142 -21.09 -1.40 7.46
N ALA A 143 -20.76 -2.08 8.57
CA ALA A 143 -21.25 -3.43 8.91
C ALA A 143 -22.54 -3.34 9.72
#